data_AF-A0A495EAY1-F1
#
_entry.id   AF-A0A495EAY1-F1
#
_cell.length_a   1.000
_cell.length_b   1.000
_cell.length_c   1.000
_cell.angle_alpha   90.00
_cell.angle_beta   90.00
_cell.angle_gamma   90.00
#
_symmetry.space_group_name_H-M   'P 1'
#
loop_
_entity.id
_entity.type
_entity.pdbx_description
1 polymer ?
#
loop_
_entity_poly.entity_id
_entity_poly.type
_entity_poly.pdbx_seq_one_letter_code
_entity_poly.pdbx_strand_id
1 'polypeptide(L)'
;MKPEMPTKAEKTAGAGNAVKILRIVLGAAGAALIGYGLLGLPTQLGPPQLLGLLVWMAVAVLLHDGVIVPVSTVAGGGLTRLGSGLRPASAAVLRGALMTGVVVTVIAGILLKAQSVARNTSALEGDYAAHLLWFWVVLAGLAAVLAYGIERTGPGRGEREQKTRP
;
A
#
# COMPACT_ATOMS: atom_id res chain seq x y z
N MET A 1 -0.91 10.94 49.55
CA MET A 1 0.10 10.43 48.60
C MET A 1 -0.39 10.71 47.18
N LYS A 2 0.26 11.61 46.44
CA LYS A 2 -0.03 11.81 45.01
C LYS A 2 0.81 10.79 44.22
N PRO A 3 0.24 10.02 43.29
CA PRO A 3 1.03 9.12 42.45
C PRO A 3 1.97 9.94 41.58
N GLU A 4 3.26 9.65 41.64
CA GLU A 4 4.26 10.26 40.77
C GLU A 4 3.93 9.88 39.32
N MET A 5 3.60 10.86 38.49
CA MET A 5 3.36 10.63 37.08
C MET A 5 4.71 10.41 36.38
N PRO A 6 4.87 9.34 35.58
CA PRO A 6 6.13 9.05 34.91
C PRO A 6 6.52 10.21 34.00
N THR A 7 7.77 10.64 34.12
CA THR A 7 8.27 11.79 33.38
C THR A 7 8.30 11.50 31.87
N LYS A 8 8.20 12.53 31.03
CA LYS A 8 8.18 12.39 29.55
C LYS A 8 9.35 11.54 29.03
N ALA A 9 10.51 11.63 29.69
CA ALA A 9 11.73 10.86 29.38
C ALA A 9 11.53 9.35 29.54
N GLU A 10 10.81 8.92 30.57
CA GLU A 10 10.54 7.51 30.89
C GLU A 10 9.59 6.86 29.86
N LYS A 11 8.55 7.59 29.42
CA LYS A 11 7.68 7.16 28.32
C LYS A 11 8.43 7.01 26.99
N THR A 12 9.32 7.94 26.67
CA THR A 12 10.12 7.86 25.43
C THR A 12 11.14 6.72 25.45
N ALA A 13 11.75 6.44 26.61
CA ALA A 13 12.67 5.32 26.77
C ALA A 13 11.97 3.96 26.61
N GLY A 14 10.77 3.81 27.21
CA GLY A 14 9.94 2.61 27.06
C GLY A 14 9.51 2.36 25.61
N ALA A 15 9.08 3.41 24.90
CA ALA A 15 8.72 3.31 23.48
C ALA A 15 9.93 2.94 22.59
N GLY A 16 11.11 3.51 22.86
CA GLY A 16 12.34 3.18 22.12
C GLY A 16 12.76 1.71 22.29
N ASN A 17 12.68 1.19 23.51
CA ASN A 17 12.97 -0.21 23.80
C ASN A 17 11.95 -1.16 23.14
N ALA A 18 10.65 -0.81 23.17
CA ALA A 18 9.61 -1.59 22.52
C ALA A 18 9.82 -1.69 21.00
N VAL A 19 10.14 -0.58 20.33
CA VAL A 19 10.44 -0.58 18.88
C VAL A 19 11.68 -1.41 18.57
N LYS A 20 12.72 -1.33 19.40
CA LYS A 20 13.94 -2.13 19.23
C LYS A 20 13.67 -3.62 19.36
N ILE A 21 12.92 -4.02 20.39
CA ILE A 21 12.51 -5.42 20.61
C ILE A 21 11.67 -5.90 19.43
N LEU A 22 10.67 -5.12 19.00
CA LEU A 22 9.84 -5.49 17.87
C LEU A 22 10.65 -5.69 16.58
N ARG A 23 11.61 -4.80 16.29
CA ARG A 23 12.51 -4.95 15.13
C ARG A 23 13.34 -6.23 15.20
N ILE A 24 13.88 -6.55 16.37
CA ILE A 24 14.65 -7.78 16.58
C ILE A 24 13.77 -9.01 16.37
N VAL A 25 12.57 -9.02 16.97
CA VAL A 25 11.61 -10.12 16.84
C VAL A 25 11.21 -10.31 15.38
N LEU A 26 10.84 -9.24 14.67
CA LEU A 26 10.49 -9.31 13.25
C LEU A 26 11.67 -9.76 12.39
N GLY A 27 12.87 -9.26 12.66
CA GLY A 27 14.08 -9.67 11.95
C GLY A 27 14.42 -11.15 12.18
N ALA A 28 14.34 -11.61 13.43
CA ALA A 28 14.58 -13.01 13.78
C ALA A 28 13.51 -13.94 13.19
N ALA A 29 12.23 -13.55 13.25
CA ALA A 29 11.14 -14.29 12.63
C ALA A 29 11.32 -14.39 11.11
N GLY A 30 11.68 -13.29 10.44
CA GLY A 30 11.98 -13.28 9.02
C GLY A 30 13.14 -14.20 8.66
N ALA A 31 14.25 -14.12 9.40
CA ALA A 31 15.40 -15.01 9.21
C ALA A 31 15.04 -16.48 9.43
N ALA A 32 14.23 -16.79 10.44
CA ALA A 32 13.77 -18.15 10.71
C ALA A 32 12.90 -18.69 9.57
N LEU A 33 11.99 -17.87 9.01
CA LEU A 33 11.15 -18.25 7.87
C LEU A 33 11.98 -18.47 6.60
N ILE A 34 12.97 -17.62 6.33
CA ILE A 34 13.90 -17.80 5.20
C ILE A 34 14.68 -19.11 5.38
N GLY A 35 15.24 -19.34 6.56
CA GLY A 35 15.97 -20.58 6.88
C GLY A 35 15.11 -21.81 6.69
N TYR A 36 13.87 -21.79 7.21
CA TYR A 36 12.91 -22.87 7.02
C TYR A 36 12.63 -23.15 5.53
N GLY A 37 12.40 -22.09 4.75
CA GLY A 37 12.21 -22.21 3.30
C GLY A 37 13.42 -22.81 2.60
N LEU A 38 14.63 -22.29 2.84
CA LEU A 38 15.87 -22.75 2.21
C LEU A 38 16.21 -24.21 2.53
N LEU A 39 15.90 -24.67 3.76
CA LEU A 39 16.07 -26.06 4.15
C LEU A 39 14.99 -26.98 3.55
N GLY A 40 13.76 -26.47 3.40
CA GLY A 40 12.64 -27.22 2.83
C GLY A 40 12.71 -27.38 1.31
N LEU A 41 13.10 -26.32 0.58
CA LEU A 41 13.06 -26.27 -0.88
C LEU A 41 13.76 -27.46 -1.58
N PRO A 42 14.98 -27.89 -1.19
CA PRO A 42 15.66 -29.03 -1.82
C PRO A 42 14.96 -30.38 -1.58
N THR A 43 14.16 -30.49 -0.52
CA THR A 43 13.41 -31.72 -0.21
C THR A 43 12.06 -31.79 -0.94
N GLN A 44 11.54 -30.64 -1.39
CA GLN A 44 10.23 -30.52 -2.03
C GLN A 44 10.31 -30.32 -3.54
N LEU A 45 11.43 -29.82 -4.05
CA LEU A 45 11.61 -29.45 -5.46
C LEU A 45 12.83 -30.16 -6.05
N GLY A 46 12.68 -30.67 -7.28
CA GLY A 46 13.80 -31.19 -8.05
C GLY A 46 14.73 -30.07 -8.56
N PRO A 47 15.95 -30.43 -9.04
CA PRO A 47 16.91 -29.47 -9.58
C PRO A 47 16.36 -28.50 -10.65
N PRO A 48 15.57 -28.94 -11.65
CA PRO A 48 15.04 -28.00 -12.65
C PRO A 48 14.01 -27.03 -12.08
N GLN A 49 13.23 -27.44 -11.08
CA GLN A 49 12.27 -26.56 -10.40
C GLN A 49 12.99 -25.50 -9.55
N LEU A 50 14.10 -25.87 -8.88
CA LEU A 50 14.94 -24.91 -8.15
C LEU A 50 15.54 -23.86 -9.09
N LEU A 51 16.02 -24.27 -10.28
CA LEU A 51 16.49 -23.33 -11.29
C LEU A 51 15.37 -22.42 -11.78
N GLY A 52 14.18 -22.98 -12.03
CA GLY A 52 12.98 -22.22 -12.40
C GLY A 52 12.60 -21.19 -11.32
N LEU A 53 12.67 -21.56 -10.05
CA LEU A 53 12.43 -20.66 -8.92
C LEU A 53 13.46 -19.52 -8.87
N LEU A 54 14.75 -19.81 -9.07
CA LEU A 54 15.80 -18.80 -9.11
C LEU A 54 15.59 -17.81 -10.25
N VAL A 55 15.28 -18.30 -11.46
CA VAL A 55 14.96 -17.46 -12.62
C VAL A 55 13.73 -16.60 -12.32
N TRP A 56 12.68 -17.19 -11.75
CA TRP A 56 11.48 -16.45 -11.37
C TRP A 56 11.80 -15.34 -10.35
N MET A 57 12.61 -15.63 -9.32
CA MET A 57 13.03 -14.64 -8.34
C MET A 57 13.82 -13.50 -8.98
N ALA A 58 14.75 -13.81 -9.88
CA ALA A 58 15.55 -12.80 -10.58
C ALA A 58 14.65 -11.89 -11.44
N VAL A 59 13.69 -12.47 -12.17
CA VAL A 59 12.71 -11.71 -12.95
C VAL A 59 11.82 -10.85 -12.04
N ALA A 60 11.37 -11.39 -10.91
CA ALA A 60 10.55 -10.66 -9.95
C ALA A 60 11.28 -9.45 -9.37
N VAL A 61 12.56 -9.60 -8.98
CA VAL A 61 13.40 -8.50 -8.50
C VAL A 61 13.59 -7.46 -9.60
N LEU A 62 13.93 -7.87 -10.82
CA LEU A 62 14.12 -6.96 -11.93
C LEU A 62 12.84 -6.16 -12.25
N LEU A 63 11.69 -6.83 -12.24
CA LEU A 63 10.41 -6.17 -12.47
C LEU A 63 10.07 -5.21 -11.31
N HIS A 64 10.33 -5.62 -10.07
CA HIS A 64 10.06 -4.78 -8.90
C HIS A 64 10.94 -3.52 -8.90
N ASP A 65 12.25 -3.68 -8.98
CA ASP A 65 13.19 -2.59 -8.79
C ASP A 65 13.39 -1.79 -10.08
N GLY A 66 13.34 -2.46 -11.23
CA GLY A 66 13.53 -1.84 -12.54
C GLY A 66 12.28 -1.18 -13.10
N VAL A 67 11.08 -1.63 -12.71
CA VAL A 67 9.82 -1.09 -13.26
C VAL A 67 8.93 -0.50 -12.17
N ILE A 68 8.57 -1.28 -11.15
CA ILE A 68 7.58 -0.86 -10.16
C ILE A 68 8.09 0.34 -9.35
N VAL A 69 9.34 0.33 -8.89
CA VAL A 69 9.92 1.44 -8.11
C VAL A 69 10.00 2.74 -8.93
N PRO A 70 10.56 2.77 -10.16
CA PRO A 70 10.59 3.98 -10.98
C PRO A 70 9.19 4.50 -11.31
N VAL A 71 8.28 3.62 -11.73
CA VAL A 71 6.91 4.01 -12.10
C VAL A 71 6.17 4.59 -10.89
N SER A 72 6.25 3.92 -9.73
CA SER A 72 5.61 4.42 -8.51
C SER A 72 6.23 5.73 -8.03
N THR A 73 7.54 5.92 -8.19
CA THR A 73 8.24 7.16 -7.86
C THR A 73 7.79 8.32 -8.75
N VAL A 74 7.76 8.11 -10.07
CA VAL A 74 7.28 9.11 -11.04
C VAL A 74 5.81 9.42 -10.80
N ALA A 75 4.97 8.41 -10.59
CA ALA A 75 3.55 8.60 -10.28
C ALA A 75 3.35 9.39 -8.99
N GLY A 76 4.11 9.07 -7.92
CA GLY A 76 4.06 9.79 -6.66
C GLY A 76 4.56 11.24 -6.79
N GLY A 77 5.64 11.47 -7.53
CA GLY A 77 6.17 12.81 -7.82
C GLY A 77 5.19 13.63 -8.66
N GLY A 78 4.60 13.03 -9.70
CA GLY A 78 3.57 13.63 -10.53
C GLY A 78 2.32 13.99 -9.73
N LEU A 79 1.84 13.09 -8.88
CA LEU A 79 0.71 13.33 -7.98
C LEU A 79 1.01 14.46 -6.97
N THR A 80 2.22 14.51 -6.45
CA THR A 80 2.66 15.59 -5.54
C THR A 80 2.70 16.93 -6.28
N ARG A 81 3.19 16.95 -7.51
CA ARG A 81 3.25 18.16 -8.34
C ARG A 81 1.85 18.65 -8.72
N LEU A 82 0.98 17.77 -9.19
CA LEU A 82 -0.41 18.08 -9.57
C LEU A 82 -1.27 18.42 -8.36
N GLY A 83 -1.02 17.78 -7.21
CA GLY A 83 -1.73 18.01 -5.96
C GLY A 83 -1.19 19.16 -5.11
N SER A 84 -0.12 19.83 -5.54
CA SER A 84 0.50 20.94 -4.79
C SER A 84 -0.44 22.14 -4.57
N GLY A 85 -1.45 22.30 -5.43
CA GLY A 85 -2.52 23.29 -5.27
C GLY A 85 -3.76 22.78 -4.53
N LEU A 86 -3.79 21.50 -4.13
CA LEU A 86 -4.92 20.89 -3.43
C LEU A 86 -4.70 20.91 -1.92
N ARG A 87 -5.79 20.90 -1.15
CA ARG A 87 -5.72 20.71 0.30
C ARG A 87 -5.12 19.34 0.63
N PRO A 88 -4.38 19.20 1.75
CA PRO A 88 -3.77 17.93 2.15
C PRO A 88 -4.77 16.77 2.23
N ALA A 89 -5.99 17.05 2.68
CA ALA A 89 -7.08 16.07 2.76
C ALA A 89 -7.53 15.59 1.37
N SER A 90 -7.69 16.49 0.40
CA SER A 90 -8.02 16.15 -0.99
C SER A 90 -6.91 15.31 -1.63
N ALA A 91 -5.64 15.70 -1.44
CA ALA A 91 -4.49 14.94 -1.93
C ALA A 91 -4.42 13.52 -1.32
N ALA A 92 -4.76 13.37 -0.03
CA ALA A 92 -4.83 12.07 0.62
C ALA A 92 -5.95 11.18 0.05
N VAL A 93 -7.12 11.74 -0.25
CA VAL A 93 -8.22 11.01 -0.90
C VAL A 93 -7.80 10.52 -2.29
N LEU A 94 -7.21 11.38 -3.12
CA LEU A 94 -6.74 11.00 -4.45
C LEU A 94 -5.68 9.90 -4.37
N ARG A 95 -4.72 10.03 -3.45
CA ARG A 95 -3.69 9.00 -3.24
C ARG A 95 -4.29 7.68 -2.77
N GLY A 96 -5.23 7.71 -1.83
CA GLY A 96 -5.92 6.52 -1.34
C GLY A 96 -6.72 5.81 -2.44
N ALA A 97 -7.44 6.57 -3.26
CA ALA A 97 -8.18 6.04 -4.40
C ALA A 97 -7.23 5.39 -5.43
N LEU A 98 -6.14 6.05 -5.80
CA LEU A 98 -5.15 5.49 -6.73
C LEU A 98 -4.52 4.20 -6.18
N MET A 99 -4.14 4.16 -4.90
CA MET A 99 -3.58 2.95 -4.29
C MET A 99 -4.59 1.80 -4.30
N THR A 100 -5.84 2.08 -3.96
CA THR A 100 -6.93 1.09 -4.01
C THR A 100 -7.13 0.57 -5.44
N GLY A 101 -7.13 1.49 -6.41
CA GLY A 101 -7.26 1.16 -7.82
C GLY A 101 -6.15 0.24 -8.33
N VAL A 102 -4.91 0.53 -7.95
CA VAL A 102 -3.74 -0.30 -8.30
C VAL A 102 -3.87 -1.71 -7.70
N VAL A 103 -4.20 -1.83 -6.42
CA VAL A 103 -4.34 -3.15 -5.76
C VAL A 103 -5.44 -3.98 -6.43
N VAL A 104 -6.61 -3.39 -6.66
CA VAL A 104 -7.72 -4.10 -7.33
C VAL A 104 -7.35 -4.48 -8.77
N THR A 105 -6.61 -3.63 -9.49
CA THR A 105 -6.14 -3.92 -10.85
C THR A 105 -5.16 -5.10 -10.87
N VAL A 106 -4.24 -5.20 -9.89
CA VAL A 106 -3.32 -6.35 -9.80
C VAL A 106 -4.10 -7.64 -9.56
N ILE A 107 -5.05 -7.64 -8.63
CA ILE A 107 -5.89 -8.81 -8.33
C ILE A 107 -6.71 -9.21 -9.57
N ALA A 108 -7.38 -8.23 -10.19
CA ALA A 108 -8.17 -8.45 -11.41
C ALA A 108 -7.30 -8.95 -12.57
N GLY A 109 -6.06 -8.46 -12.71
CA GLY A 109 -5.12 -8.91 -13.74
C GLY A 109 -4.76 -10.39 -13.60
N ILE A 110 -4.54 -10.87 -12.37
CA ILE A 110 -4.30 -12.30 -12.09
C ILE A 110 -5.54 -13.13 -12.47
N LEU A 111 -6.73 -12.66 -12.10
CA LEU A 111 -7.99 -13.32 -12.44
C LEU A 111 -8.22 -13.37 -13.95
N LEU A 112 -7.99 -12.24 -14.66
CA LEU A 112 -8.05 -12.15 -16.12
C LEU A 112 -7.09 -13.14 -16.80
N LYS A 113 -5.85 -13.24 -16.28
CA LYS A 113 -4.89 -14.23 -16.78
C LYS A 113 -5.39 -15.66 -16.55
N ALA A 114 -5.96 -15.95 -15.39
CA ALA A 114 -6.56 -17.24 -15.11
C ALA A 114 -7.73 -17.53 -16.08
N GLN A 115 -8.59 -16.55 -16.39
CA GLN A 115 -9.66 -16.73 -17.39
C GLN A 115 -9.13 -17.05 -18.79
N SER A 116 -7.99 -16.45 -19.16
CA SER A 116 -7.38 -16.67 -20.48
C SER A 116 -6.85 -18.10 -20.66
N VAL A 117 -6.53 -18.79 -19.57
CA VAL A 117 -5.95 -20.15 -19.59
C VAL A 117 -7.02 -21.22 -19.35
N ALA A 118 -8.02 -20.94 -18.51
CA ALA A 118 -9.13 -21.86 -18.24
C ALA A 118 -10.46 -21.11 -18.06
N ARG A 119 -11.42 -21.34 -18.97
CA ARG A 119 -12.79 -20.80 -18.87
C ARG A 119 -13.61 -21.66 -17.92
N ASN A 120 -13.38 -21.50 -16.62
CA ASN A 120 -14.08 -22.22 -15.57
C ASN A 120 -15.43 -21.53 -15.29
N THR A 121 -16.56 -22.18 -15.61
CA THR A 121 -17.89 -21.55 -15.49
C THR A 121 -18.32 -21.28 -14.04
N SER A 122 -17.77 -21.99 -13.06
CA SER A 122 -18.12 -21.85 -11.62
C SER A 122 -17.30 -20.82 -10.84
N ALA A 123 -16.16 -20.38 -11.36
CA ALA A 123 -15.27 -19.41 -10.68
C ALA A 123 -15.26 -18.03 -11.36
N LEU A 124 -15.85 -17.91 -12.55
CA LEU A 124 -15.46 -16.93 -13.55
C LEU A 124 -16.64 -16.46 -14.41
N GLU A 125 -17.77 -16.22 -13.76
CA GLU A 125 -19.09 -16.04 -14.40
C GLU A 125 -19.28 -14.65 -15.06
N GLY A 126 -18.41 -13.68 -14.75
CA GLY A 126 -18.52 -12.30 -15.22
C GLY A 126 -17.36 -11.82 -16.11
N ASP A 127 -17.62 -10.76 -16.88
CA ASP A 127 -16.60 -10.01 -17.61
C ASP A 127 -15.79 -9.14 -16.63
N TYR A 128 -14.65 -9.67 -16.17
CA TYR A 128 -13.78 -8.95 -15.22
C TYR A 128 -13.16 -7.69 -15.83
N ALA A 129 -13.01 -7.61 -17.15
CA ALA A 129 -12.49 -6.42 -17.80
C ALA A 129 -13.54 -5.29 -17.72
N ALA A 130 -14.80 -5.61 -18.02
CA ALA A 130 -15.91 -4.68 -17.86
C ALA A 130 -16.11 -4.27 -16.39
N HIS A 131 -16.05 -5.22 -15.45
CA HIS A 131 -16.17 -4.90 -14.01
C HIS A 131 -15.00 -4.06 -13.49
N LEU A 132 -13.77 -4.31 -13.97
CA LEU A 132 -12.62 -3.50 -13.61
C LEU A 132 -12.74 -2.07 -14.16
N LEU A 133 -13.24 -1.91 -15.40
CA LEU A 133 -13.53 -0.60 -15.97
C LEU A 133 -14.57 0.15 -15.13
N TRP A 134 -15.68 -0.50 -14.81
CA TRP A 134 -16.74 0.09 -13.98
C TRP A 134 -16.24 0.47 -12.59
N PHE A 135 -15.44 -0.39 -11.98
CA PHE A 135 -14.79 -0.10 -10.72
C PHE A 135 -13.94 1.18 -10.79
N TRP A 136 -13.13 1.34 -11.83
CA TRP A 136 -12.35 2.57 -12.04
C TRP A 136 -13.23 3.81 -12.22
N VAL A 137 -14.31 3.70 -12.99
CA VAL A 137 -15.28 4.80 -13.18
C VAL A 137 -15.89 5.22 -11.85
N VAL A 138 -16.38 4.27 -11.05
CA VAL A 138 -17.00 4.55 -9.74
C VAL A 138 -15.97 5.11 -8.76
N LEU A 139 -14.78 4.52 -8.69
CA LEU A 139 -13.72 4.96 -7.79
C LEU A 139 -13.23 6.37 -8.11
N ALA A 140 -12.97 6.66 -9.39
CA ALA A 140 -12.55 7.98 -9.85
C ALA A 140 -13.64 9.02 -9.61
N GLY A 141 -14.91 8.68 -9.90
CA GLY A 141 -16.05 9.55 -9.64
C GLY A 141 -16.19 9.89 -8.15
N LEU A 142 -16.13 8.88 -7.27
CA LEU A 142 -16.22 9.08 -5.83
C LEU A 142 -15.05 9.93 -5.30
N ALA A 143 -13.82 9.64 -5.74
CA ALA A 143 -12.65 10.41 -5.34
C ALA A 143 -12.75 11.88 -5.79
N ALA A 144 -13.23 12.13 -7.00
CA ALA A 144 -13.44 13.48 -7.52
C ALA A 144 -14.51 14.25 -6.71
N VAL A 145 -15.64 13.61 -6.40
CA VAL A 145 -16.71 14.22 -5.59
C VAL A 145 -16.21 14.58 -4.19
N LEU A 146 -15.49 13.67 -3.53
CA LEU A 146 -14.94 13.90 -2.19
C LEU A 146 -13.90 15.02 -2.20
N ALA A 147 -12.95 14.98 -3.14
CA ALA A 147 -11.93 16.02 -3.26
C ALA A 147 -12.56 17.38 -3.54
N TYR A 148 -13.52 17.45 -4.46
CA TYR A 148 -14.26 18.67 -4.76
C TYR A 148 -15.04 19.19 -3.54
N GLY A 149 -15.72 18.32 -2.80
CA GLY A 149 -16.41 18.68 -1.56
C GLY A 149 -15.46 19.24 -0.50
N ILE A 150 -14.28 18.65 -0.35
CA ILE A 150 -13.22 19.16 0.55
C ILE A 150 -12.74 20.53 0.08
N GLU A 151 -12.47 20.73 -1.21
CA GLU A 151 -12.03 22.05 -1.71
C GLU A 151 -13.12 23.13 -1.54
N ARG A 152 -14.39 22.77 -1.75
CA ARG A 152 -15.54 23.68 -1.60
C ARG A 152 -15.85 24.06 -0.14
N THR A 153 -15.39 23.27 0.83
CA THR A 153 -15.65 23.47 2.27
C THR A 153 -14.51 24.23 3.00
N GLY A 154 -13.62 24.93 2.27
CA GLY A 154 -12.59 25.82 2.84
C GLY A 154 -13.14 26.98 3.70
N PRO A 155 -12.38 27.51 4.67
CA PRO A 155 -12.83 27.75 6.05
C PRO A 155 -13.81 28.92 6.23
N GLY A 156 -15.02 28.59 6.67
CA GLY A 156 -15.80 29.46 7.54
C GLY A 156 -15.56 29.07 9.01
N ARG A 157 -15.15 30.04 9.84
CA ARG A 157 -15.53 30.14 11.29
C ARG A 157 -14.70 29.43 12.38
N GLY A 158 -13.36 29.40 12.32
CA GLY A 158 -12.56 28.81 13.42
C GLY A 158 -11.40 29.64 13.99
N GLU A 159 -10.54 30.22 13.14
CA GLU A 159 -9.21 30.70 13.59
C GLU A 159 -9.08 32.21 13.78
N ARG A 160 -10.16 32.99 13.60
CA ARG A 160 -10.11 34.45 13.86
C ARG A 160 -10.35 34.82 15.32
N GLU A 161 -10.81 33.90 16.17
CA GLU A 161 -11.17 34.23 17.56
C GLU A 161 -10.02 34.12 18.57
N GLN A 162 -8.88 33.53 18.19
CA GLN A 162 -7.74 33.36 19.10
C GLN A 162 -6.63 34.40 18.92
N LYS A 163 -6.71 35.28 17.90
CA LYS A 163 -5.71 36.34 17.67
C LYS A 163 -6.07 37.69 18.30
N THR A 164 -7.20 37.77 19.01
CA THR A 164 -7.62 38.97 19.75
C THR A 164 -7.85 38.62 21.22
N ARG A 165 -6.78 38.32 21.95
CA ARG A 165 -6.73 38.68 23.37
C ARG A 165 -5.43 39.46 23.62
N PRO A 166 -5.54 40.73 24.04
CA PRO A 166 -4.39 41.57 24.39
C PRO A 166 -3.66 41.07 25.63
#